data_AF-A0A5J9SEJ2-F1
#
_entry.id   AF-A0A5J9SEJ2-F1
#
_cell.length_a   1.000
_cell.length_b   1.000
_cell.length_c   1.000
_cell.angle_alpha   90.00
_cell.angle_beta   90.00
_cell.angle_gamma   90.00
#
_symmetry.space_group_name_H-M   'P 1'
#
loop_
_entity.id
_entity.type
_entity.pdbx_description
1 polymer ?
#
loop_
_entity_poly.entity_id
_entity_poly.type
_entity_poly.pdbx_seq_one_letter_code
_entity_poly.pdbx_strand_id
1 'polypeptide(L)'
;MAGSVARRRSPMAILFYVLAVAAAAAAAAQPTAVNKTADEEYWAKREQVAGSYNRGAFVSDPIETMNRFNNDVQKSMTSNTTTPGAARRGLRREYKGPCVATNPIDQCWRCRADWANDRKQLAKCAMGFGHRATGGLAGEIYVVTDPSDDLFNMVSPRPGTLRYGVVQDRPLWITFGHDMIINLVNELIVNSDKTIDGRGAQVHVMGGQITVQNVRNVIIHNLHIHHAVPHFGGLIRDSEHHFGLRATSDGDGISVMGSSNVWIDHVSMFNCADGLIDVTDGSTAITISNGHFTKHDHVMLFGGSNGLSKDKIMQITVAFNHFGKGLVQRMPRCRYGFFHVVNNDYTHWLMYAIGGNMNPTIISQGNRFRAVDDINYKEVTKREYTPYSEYKNWVWKSQDDVFLNGAFFNESGGMNERVFDQLDFISAKSGHHVGELTQFSGALNCRVGKKC
;
A
#
# COMPACT_ATOMS: atom_id res chain seq x y z
N MET A 1 -84.21 -14.43 -45.15
CA MET A 1 -83.74 -13.90 -46.45
C MET A 1 -82.32 -14.38 -46.66
N ALA A 2 -82.02 -14.82 -47.89
CA ALA A 2 -80.75 -15.36 -48.38
C ALA A 2 -79.51 -14.62 -47.84
N GLY A 3 -78.34 -15.20 -47.62
CA GLY A 3 -77.74 -16.41 -48.16
C GLY A 3 -76.30 -16.10 -48.60
N SER A 4 -75.33 -16.90 -48.10
CA SER A 4 -74.16 -17.42 -48.85
C SER A 4 -73.08 -16.43 -49.35
N VAL A 5 -71.76 -16.67 -49.41
CA VAL A 5 -70.84 -17.79 -49.11
C VAL A 5 -69.39 -17.21 -49.15
N ALA A 6 -68.53 -17.69 -48.25
CA ALA A 6 -67.11 -18.03 -48.33
C ALA A 6 -65.99 -17.17 -49.00
N ARG A 7 -64.79 -17.41 -48.40
CA ARG A 7 -63.42 -17.54 -48.94
C ARG A 7 -62.41 -16.41 -48.66
N ARG A 8 -61.50 -16.74 -47.72
CA ARG A 8 -60.03 -16.91 -47.87
C ARG A 8 -59.23 -15.90 -48.72
N ARG A 9 -58.20 -15.34 -48.05
CA ARG A 9 -56.77 -15.16 -48.42
C ARG A 9 -56.24 -13.71 -48.39
N SER A 10 -55.14 -13.58 -47.65
CA SER A 10 -54.14 -12.49 -47.68
C SER A 10 -53.61 -12.23 -49.09
N PRO A 11 -53.15 -10.99 -49.35
CA PRO A 11 -51.87 -10.81 -50.03
C PRO A 11 -50.93 -9.81 -49.32
N MET A 12 -49.65 -10.16 -49.34
CA MET A 12 -48.50 -9.24 -49.21
C MET A 12 -48.43 -8.28 -50.41
N ALA A 13 -47.96 -7.05 -50.16
CA ALA A 13 -47.04 -6.22 -50.99
C ALA A 13 -47.23 -4.74 -50.58
N ILE A 14 -46.28 -4.07 -49.93
CA ILE A 14 -45.11 -3.37 -50.53
C ILE A 14 -45.54 -2.37 -51.61
N LEU A 15 -45.51 -1.04 -51.33
CA LEU A 15 -44.67 -0.06 -52.04
C LEU A 15 -44.76 1.40 -51.48
N PHE A 16 -43.58 1.92 -51.14
CA PHE A 16 -43.01 3.29 -51.19
C PHE A 16 -43.82 4.55 -51.56
N TYR A 17 -43.59 5.62 -50.78
CA TYR A 17 -43.21 7.01 -51.18
C TYR A 17 -42.56 7.67 -49.94
N VAL A 18 -41.23 7.87 -49.83
CA VAL A 18 -40.32 8.88 -50.40
C VAL A 18 -40.52 10.33 -49.89
N LEU A 19 -39.55 10.73 -49.04
CA LEU A 19 -38.96 12.06 -48.79
C LEU A 19 -39.79 13.22 -48.20
N ALA A 20 -39.48 13.55 -46.94
CA ALA A 20 -39.18 14.94 -46.56
C ALA A 20 -38.07 14.95 -45.50
N VAL A 21 -36.95 15.58 -45.88
CA VAL A 21 -35.72 15.74 -45.11
C VAL A 21 -35.92 16.83 -44.05
N ALA A 22 -35.63 16.51 -42.80
CA ALA A 22 -35.35 17.50 -41.76
C ALA A 22 -34.05 17.08 -41.06
N ALA A 23 -32.92 17.47 -41.65
CA ALA A 23 -31.62 17.44 -40.99
C ALA A 23 -31.59 18.57 -39.96
N ALA A 24 -32.01 18.28 -38.74
CA ALA A 24 -31.71 19.15 -37.60
C ALA A 24 -30.22 18.95 -37.28
N ALA A 25 -29.40 19.93 -37.67
CA ALA A 25 -28.01 20.01 -37.28
C ALA A 25 -27.94 20.12 -35.74
N ALA A 26 -27.68 19.01 -35.07
CA ALA A 26 -27.12 19.04 -33.73
C ALA A 26 -25.70 19.59 -33.87
N ALA A 27 -25.56 20.90 -33.77
CA ALA A 27 -24.28 21.52 -33.49
C ALA A 27 -23.85 21.00 -32.13
N ALA A 28 -23.03 19.94 -32.12
CA ALA A 28 -22.27 19.57 -30.95
C ALA A 28 -21.49 20.83 -30.55
N ALA A 29 -21.84 21.40 -29.40
CA ALA A 29 -20.97 22.37 -28.77
C ALA A 29 -19.62 21.66 -28.61
N GLN A 30 -18.64 22.04 -29.42
CA GLN A 30 -17.27 21.65 -29.18
C GLN A 30 -16.97 22.08 -27.74
N PRO A 31 -16.44 21.19 -26.88
CA PRO A 31 -15.97 21.64 -25.59
C PRO A 31 -15.00 22.78 -25.87
N THR A 32 -15.28 23.96 -25.33
CA THR A 32 -14.35 25.07 -25.36
C THR A 32 -13.04 24.51 -24.82
N ALA A 33 -11.99 24.54 -25.64
CA ALA A 33 -10.67 24.14 -25.21
C ALA A 33 -10.31 25.04 -24.03
N VAL A 34 -10.45 24.52 -22.81
CA VAL A 34 -9.94 25.18 -21.62
C VAL A 34 -8.44 25.19 -21.82
N ASN A 35 -7.85 26.37 -22.02
CA ASN A 35 -6.40 26.53 -22.08
C ASN A 35 -5.85 26.05 -20.75
N LYS A 36 -5.33 24.82 -20.74
CA LYS A 36 -4.66 24.26 -19.57
C LYS A 36 -3.37 25.04 -19.32
N THR A 37 -3.05 25.27 -18.05
CA THR A 37 -1.74 25.80 -17.69
C THR A 37 -0.65 24.74 -17.93
N ALA A 38 0.61 25.18 -18.04
CA ALA A 38 1.73 24.24 -18.20
C ALA A 38 1.84 23.23 -17.04
N ASP A 39 1.48 23.64 -15.82
CA ASP A 39 1.43 22.77 -14.63
C ASP A 39 0.30 21.72 -14.76
N GLU A 40 -0.88 22.13 -15.21
CA GLU A 40 -1.99 21.19 -15.47
C GLU A 40 -1.66 20.18 -16.58
N GLU A 41 -0.98 20.62 -17.65
CA GLU A 41 -0.52 19.73 -18.71
C GLU A 41 0.55 18.75 -18.22
N TYR A 42 1.48 19.23 -17.38
CA TYR A 42 2.51 18.39 -16.75
C TYR A 42 1.87 17.28 -15.92
N TRP A 43 0.97 17.62 -14.99
CA TRP A 43 0.32 16.63 -14.11
C TRP A 43 -0.56 15.67 -14.89
N ALA A 44 -1.31 16.15 -15.89
CA ALA A 44 -2.12 15.28 -16.74
C ALA A 44 -1.25 14.27 -17.52
N LYS A 45 -0.10 14.70 -18.04
CA LYS A 45 0.84 13.81 -18.72
C LYS A 45 1.47 12.81 -17.74
N ARG A 46 1.85 13.27 -16.55
CA ARG A 46 2.43 12.41 -15.49
C ARG A 46 1.43 11.34 -15.05
N GLU A 47 0.16 11.71 -14.82
CA GLU A 47 -0.93 10.78 -14.50
C GLU A 47 -1.17 9.76 -15.63
N GLN A 48 -1.22 10.21 -16.90
CA GLN A 48 -1.43 9.31 -18.05
C GLN A 48 -0.31 8.26 -18.16
N VAL A 49 0.94 8.70 -18.00
CA VAL A 49 2.12 7.82 -18.02
C VAL A 49 2.09 6.86 -16.85
N ALA A 50 1.85 7.36 -15.62
CA ALA A 50 1.72 6.53 -14.42
C ALA A 50 0.61 5.50 -14.55
N GLY A 51 -0.56 5.88 -15.05
CA GLY A 51 -1.67 4.96 -15.31
C GLY A 51 -1.30 3.84 -16.30
N SER A 52 -0.40 4.09 -17.25
CA SER A 52 0.12 3.04 -18.15
C SER A 52 1.03 2.05 -17.42
N TYR A 53 1.90 2.55 -16.53
CA TYR A 53 2.71 1.69 -15.65
C TYR A 53 1.85 0.89 -14.68
N ASN A 54 0.81 1.49 -14.08
CA ASN A 54 -0.07 0.81 -13.13
C ASN A 54 -0.83 -0.34 -13.81
N ARG A 55 -1.32 -0.14 -15.05
CA ARG A 55 -1.90 -1.23 -15.85
C ARG A 55 -0.89 -2.34 -16.15
N GLY A 56 0.36 -1.99 -16.45
CA GLY A 56 1.43 -2.97 -16.70
C GLY A 56 1.92 -3.70 -15.43
N ALA A 57 1.72 -3.10 -14.26
CA ALA A 57 2.07 -3.68 -12.97
C ALA A 57 0.96 -4.58 -12.40
N PHE A 58 -0.28 -4.41 -12.84
CA PHE A 58 -1.42 -5.24 -12.45
C PHE A 58 -1.16 -6.71 -12.78
N VAL A 59 -1.42 -7.59 -11.81
CA VAL A 59 -1.31 -9.03 -11.95
C VAL A 59 -2.68 -9.61 -12.22
N SER A 60 -2.86 -10.27 -13.37
CA SER A 60 -4.13 -10.89 -13.74
C SER A 60 -4.51 -12.09 -12.88
N ASP A 61 -3.51 -12.82 -12.38
CA ASP A 61 -3.68 -13.92 -11.43
C ASP A 61 -3.12 -13.53 -10.04
N PRO A 62 -3.93 -12.85 -9.21
CA PRO A 62 -3.49 -12.48 -7.87
C PRO A 62 -3.25 -13.69 -6.95
N ILE A 63 -3.87 -14.84 -7.24
CA ILE A 63 -3.74 -16.05 -6.41
C ILE A 63 -2.38 -16.68 -6.61
N GLU A 64 -1.87 -16.74 -7.84
CA GLU A 64 -0.51 -17.23 -8.09
C GLU A 64 0.54 -16.41 -7.31
N THR A 65 0.37 -15.08 -7.27
CA THR A 65 1.27 -14.19 -6.53
C THR A 65 1.18 -14.42 -5.02
N MET A 66 -0.04 -14.56 -4.50
CA MET A 66 -0.29 -14.89 -3.09
C MET A 66 0.31 -16.25 -2.71
N ASN A 67 0.11 -17.28 -3.52
CA ASN A 67 0.63 -18.63 -3.30
C ASN A 67 2.15 -18.69 -3.35
N ARG A 68 2.76 -17.95 -4.29
CA ARG A 68 4.22 -17.82 -4.36
C ARG A 68 4.75 -17.22 -3.06
N PHE A 69 4.12 -16.16 -2.56
CA PHE A 69 4.47 -15.57 -1.27
C PHE A 69 4.40 -16.63 -0.15
N ASN A 70 3.26 -17.33 -0.01
CA ASN A 70 3.07 -18.32 1.04
C ASN A 70 4.08 -19.48 0.95
N ASN A 71 4.35 -19.98 -0.26
CA ASN A 71 5.38 -21.00 -0.51
C ASN A 71 6.75 -20.58 -0.02
N ASP A 72 7.15 -19.35 -0.31
CA ASP A 72 8.47 -18.85 0.08
C ASP A 72 8.57 -18.69 1.60
N VAL A 73 7.51 -18.22 2.27
CA VAL A 73 7.44 -18.25 3.75
C VAL A 73 7.55 -19.67 4.26
N GLN A 74 6.85 -20.63 3.65
CA GLN A 74 6.90 -22.01 4.10
C GLN A 74 8.31 -22.62 4.03
N LYS A 75 8.99 -22.44 2.89
CA LYS A 75 10.37 -22.91 2.65
C LYS A 75 11.38 -22.26 3.60
N SER A 76 11.22 -20.96 3.88
CA SER A 76 12.13 -20.22 4.77
C SER A 76 12.13 -20.78 6.20
N MET A 77 10.97 -21.24 6.66
CA MET A 77 10.78 -21.76 8.02
C MET A 77 11.17 -23.23 8.19
N THR A 78 11.04 -24.06 7.15
CA THR A 78 11.50 -25.47 7.21
C THR A 78 13.03 -25.57 7.19
N SER A 79 13.69 -24.63 6.53
CA SER A 79 15.16 -24.52 6.45
C SER A 79 15.81 -24.14 7.78
N ASN A 80 15.06 -23.48 8.68
CA ASN A 80 15.53 -23.04 10.01
C ASN A 80 15.33 -24.10 11.11
N THR A 81 15.72 -25.34 10.85
CA THR A 81 15.77 -26.38 11.90
C THR A 81 16.99 -26.18 12.80
N THR A 82 16.93 -25.17 13.69
CA THR A 82 17.46 -25.16 15.06
C THR A 82 17.41 -23.75 15.65
N THR A 83 16.43 -23.45 16.49
CA THR A 83 16.65 -22.96 17.87
C THR A 83 15.35 -23.14 18.66
N PRO A 84 15.29 -24.01 19.69
CA PRO A 84 14.12 -24.13 20.55
C PRO A 84 14.04 -22.95 21.52
N GLY A 85 12.86 -22.33 21.63
CA GLY A 85 12.44 -21.66 22.86
C GLY A 85 12.77 -20.17 22.99
N ALA A 86 12.06 -19.32 22.26
CA ALA A 86 11.80 -17.95 22.71
C ALA A 86 10.32 -17.79 23.12
N ALA A 87 9.94 -18.50 24.18
CA ALA A 87 8.66 -18.26 24.84
C ALA A 87 8.66 -16.85 25.46
N ARG A 88 7.81 -15.97 24.91
CA ARG A 88 7.32 -14.69 25.42
C ARG A 88 7.92 -14.16 26.72
N ARG A 89 8.56 -12.98 26.66
CA ARG A 89 8.50 -11.95 27.73
C ARG A 89 8.59 -10.53 27.17
N GLY A 90 7.46 -10.01 26.69
CA GLY A 90 7.20 -8.57 26.47
C GLY A 90 8.10 -7.86 25.44
N LEU A 91 7.51 -7.01 24.62
CA LEU A 91 8.20 -6.08 23.71
C LEU A 91 8.96 -4.96 24.46
N ARG A 92 9.63 -5.31 25.56
CA ARG A 92 10.32 -4.37 26.46
C ARG A 92 11.71 -4.82 26.89
N ARG A 93 12.20 -5.97 26.39
CA ARG A 93 13.61 -6.33 26.49
C ARG A 93 14.21 -6.32 25.09
N GLU A 94 15.18 -5.43 24.92
CA GLU A 94 16.09 -5.46 23.78
C GLU A 94 16.62 -6.89 23.62
N TYR A 95 16.40 -7.49 22.45
CA TYR A 95 16.89 -8.83 22.15
C TYR A 95 18.43 -8.80 22.18
N LYS A 96 19.04 -9.58 23.06
CA LYS A 96 20.51 -9.62 23.27
C LYS A 96 21.18 -10.84 22.63
N GLY A 97 20.43 -11.65 21.88
CA GLY A 97 20.98 -12.84 21.23
C GLY A 97 21.75 -12.51 19.94
N PRO A 98 22.31 -13.53 19.26
CA PRO A 98 22.91 -13.36 17.95
C PRO A 98 21.88 -12.84 16.95
N CYS A 99 22.30 -12.14 15.89
CA CYS A 99 21.39 -11.70 14.84
C CYS A 99 20.56 -12.87 14.28
N VAL A 100 19.25 -12.68 14.19
CA VAL A 100 18.31 -13.62 13.57
C VAL A 100 17.42 -12.87 12.59
N ALA A 101 17.19 -13.47 11.43
CA ALA A 101 16.22 -13.04 10.43
C ALA A 101 15.08 -14.06 10.38
N THR A 102 13.87 -13.65 10.77
CA THR A 102 12.79 -14.59 11.11
C THR A 102 11.77 -14.79 10.00
N ASN A 103 11.84 -14.05 8.90
CA ASN A 103 10.94 -14.17 7.76
C ASN A 103 11.74 -14.08 6.44
N PRO A 104 11.20 -14.53 5.29
CA PRO A 104 11.97 -14.64 4.04
C PRO A 104 12.48 -13.30 3.49
N ILE A 105 11.75 -12.20 3.71
CA ILE A 105 12.17 -10.86 3.30
C ILE A 105 13.47 -10.51 4.04
N ASP A 106 13.47 -10.65 5.36
CA ASP A 106 14.63 -10.39 6.19
C ASP A 106 15.79 -11.35 5.88
N GLN A 107 15.51 -12.65 5.72
CA GLN A 107 16.54 -13.66 5.44
C GLN A 107 17.31 -13.40 4.15
N CYS A 108 16.70 -12.71 3.18
CA CYS A 108 17.33 -12.37 1.91
C CYS A 108 18.47 -11.33 2.04
N TRP A 109 18.51 -10.51 3.10
CA TRP A 109 19.51 -9.45 3.25
C TRP A 109 20.09 -9.24 4.65
N ARG A 110 19.33 -9.55 5.72
CA ARG A 110 19.73 -9.33 7.12
C ARG A 110 20.76 -10.34 7.60
N CYS A 111 21.32 -10.03 8.77
CA CYS A 111 22.33 -10.80 9.47
C CYS A 111 23.65 -11.01 8.73
N ARG A 112 23.89 -10.18 7.72
CA ARG A 112 25.16 -10.01 7.01
C ARG A 112 25.92 -8.84 7.64
N ALA A 113 27.19 -8.99 8.00
CA ALA A 113 27.97 -7.90 8.60
C ALA A 113 28.41 -6.84 7.56
N ASP A 114 28.48 -7.26 6.30
CA ASP A 114 28.84 -6.49 5.12
C ASP A 114 27.62 -5.84 4.43
N TRP A 115 26.44 -5.86 5.06
CA TRP A 115 25.20 -5.30 4.50
C TRP A 115 25.37 -3.85 4.03
N ALA A 116 26.24 -3.05 4.67
CA ALA A 116 26.49 -1.67 4.26
C ALA A 116 27.28 -1.56 2.94
N ASN A 117 28.15 -2.55 2.64
CA ASN A 117 28.92 -2.62 1.40
C ASN A 117 28.06 -3.15 0.23
N ASP A 118 27.11 -4.04 0.53
CA ASP A 118 26.15 -4.63 -0.41
C ASP A 118 24.71 -4.15 -0.12
N ARG A 119 24.58 -2.86 0.20
CA ARG A 119 23.34 -2.25 0.70
C ARG A 119 22.15 -2.47 -0.23
N LYS A 120 22.42 -2.46 -1.53
CA LYS A 120 21.43 -2.58 -2.58
C LYS A 120 20.87 -3.99 -2.78
N GLN A 121 21.47 -5.02 -2.14
CA GLN A 121 20.91 -6.37 -2.14
C GLN A 121 19.47 -6.39 -1.62
N LEU A 122 19.12 -5.48 -0.70
CA LEU A 122 17.75 -5.30 -0.20
C LEU A 122 16.71 -5.23 -1.33
N ALA A 123 17.00 -4.53 -2.43
CA ALA A 123 16.04 -4.32 -3.53
C ALA A 123 15.69 -5.59 -4.31
N LYS A 124 16.30 -6.74 -4.00
CA LYS A 124 15.97 -8.06 -4.55
C LYS A 124 15.10 -8.90 -3.60
N CYS A 125 14.77 -8.36 -2.43
CA CYS A 125 14.12 -9.09 -1.34
C CYS A 125 12.63 -8.75 -1.19
N ALA A 126 12.12 -7.80 -1.98
CA ALA A 126 10.69 -7.49 -2.03
C ALA A 126 9.91 -8.74 -2.46
N MET A 127 8.80 -9.01 -1.78
CA MET A 127 7.88 -10.11 -2.08
C MET A 127 6.46 -9.60 -2.26
N GLY A 128 5.52 -10.46 -2.64
CA GLY A 128 4.11 -10.11 -2.78
C GLY A 128 3.83 -9.26 -4.01
N PHE A 129 2.77 -8.46 -4.00
CA PHE A 129 2.43 -7.63 -5.15
C PHE A 129 3.50 -6.55 -5.46
N GLY A 130 4.28 -6.13 -4.46
CA GLY A 130 5.37 -5.16 -4.60
C GLY A 130 6.71 -5.76 -5.01
N HIS A 131 6.79 -7.06 -5.35
CA HIS A 131 8.06 -7.77 -5.64
C HIS A 131 8.92 -7.16 -6.77
N ARG A 132 8.35 -6.31 -7.64
CA ARG A 132 9.08 -5.62 -8.72
C ARG A 132 9.65 -4.27 -8.30
N ALA A 133 9.43 -3.82 -7.06
CA ALA A 133 10.02 -2.60 -6.54
C ALA A 133 11.52 -2.80 -6.34
N THR A 134 12.32 -2.20 -7.22
CA THR A 134 13.79 -2.14 -7.16
C THR A 134 14.31 -0.79 -6.67
N GLY A 135 13.44 0.22 -6.60
CA GLY A 135 13.77 1.56 -6.12
C GLY A 135 14.94 2.18 -6.89
N GLY A 136 15.91 2.70 -6.14
CA GLY A 136 17.13 3.30 -6.65
C GLY A 136 18.25 2.32 -6.99
N LEU A 137 17.98 1.03 -7.19
CA LEU A 137 18.99 -0.01 -7.43
C LEU A 137 20.00 0.40 -8.52
N ALA A 138 19.52 0.91 -9.64
CA ALA A 138 20.33 1.33 -10.79
C ALA A 138 21.05 2.69 -10.59
N GLY A 139 20.75 3.41 -9.52
CA GLY A 139 21.23 4.77 -9.26
C GLY A 139 22.53 4.84 -8.49
N GLU A 140 23.09 6.03 -8.31
CA GLU A 140 24.19 6.22 -7.37
C GLU A 140 23.68 6.30 -5.91
N ILE A 141 24.59 6.12 -4.95
CA ILE A 141 24.28 6.41 -3.55
C ILE A 141 24.30 7.92 -3.36
N TYR A 142 23.22 8.47 -2.83
CA TYR A 142 23.14 9.85 -2.39
C TYR A 142 23.07 9.87 -0.86
N VAL A 143 23.93 10.66 -0.21
CA VAL A 143 24.01 10.72 1.25
C VAL A 143 23.41 12.04 1.73
N VAL A 144 22.32 11.95 2.49
CA VAL A 144 21.75 13.08 3.22
C VAL A 144 22.70 13.41 4.38
N THR A 145 23.15 14.65 4.40
CA THR A 145 24.08 15.22 5.40
C THR A 145 23.52 16.44 6.10
N ASP A 146 22.46 17.03 5.54
CA ASP A 146 21.76 18.18 6.09
C ASP A 146 20.30 17.79 6.37
N PRO A 147 19.86 17.74 7.63
CA PRO A 147 18.49 17.37 7.98
C PRO A 147 17.48 18.50 7.82
N SER A 148 17.92 19.70 7.41
CA SER A 148 17.02 20.84 7.24
C SER A 148 16.11 20.70 6.03
N ASP A 149 14.92 21.28 6.16
CA ASP A 149 13.96 21.48 5.08
C ASP A 149 13.48 22.93 5.15
N ASP A 150 13.92 23.76 4.21
CA ASP A 150 13.77 25.21 4.28
C ASP A 150 12.55 25.70 3.50
N LEU A 151 11.59 26.32 4.20
CA LEU A 151 10.33 26.81 3.62
C LEU A 151 10.58 27.83 2.50
N PHE A 152 11.67 28.58 2.55
CA PHE A 152 12.05 29.54 1.52
C PHE A 152 12.71 28.88 0.31
N ASN A 153 13.00 27.58 0.37
CA ASN A 153 13.71 26.85 -0.66
C ASN A 153 12.99 25.58 -1.14
N MET A 154 11.65 25.62 -1.20
CA MET A 154 10.82 24.53 -1.72
C MET A 154 10.97 24.30 -3.24
N VAL A 155 11.42 25.32 -3.98
CA VAL A 155 11.62 25.27 -5.43
C VAL A 155 13.06 24.94 -5.82
N SER A 156 14.06 25.08 -4.93
CA SER A 156 15.47 24.85 -5.26
C SER A 156 16.22 24.16 -4.13
N PRO A 157 15.74 23.00 -3.65
CA PRO A 157 16.26 22.34 -2.44
C PRO A 157 17.78 22.16 -2.49
N ARG A 158 18.46 22.34 -1.35
CA ARG A 158 19.92 22.33 -1.32
C ARG A 158 20.47 20.89 -1.46
N PRO A 159 21.52 20.66 -2.26
CA PRO A 159 22.27 19.41 -2.22
C PRO A 159 22.70 19.08 -0.77
N GLY A 160 22.65 17.79 -0.42
CA GLY A 160 22.85 17.31 0.95
C GLY A 160 21.57 17.13 1.75
N THR A 161 20.44 17.73 1.34
CA THR A 161 19.12 17.54 1.98
C THR A 161 18.37 16.33 1.43
N LEU A 162 17.40 15.80 2.19
CA LEU A 162 16.51 14.75 1.70
C LEU A 162 15.66 15.22 0.51
N ARG A 163 15.11 16.44 0.57
CA ARG A 163 14.28 17.01 -0.50
C ARG A 163 15.01 17.07 -1.83
N TYR A 164 16.29 17.47 -1.84
CA TYR A 164 17.07 17.46 -3.07
C TYR A 164 17.20 16.04 -3.64
N GLY A 165 17.51 15.04 -2.81
CA GLY A 165 17.71 13.66 -3.26
C GLY A 165 16.45 13.04 -3.89
N VAL A 166 15.28 13.25 -3.28
CA VAL A 166 14.05 12.57 -3.73
C VAL A 166 13.46 13.14 -5.03
N VAL A 167 13.76 14.40 -5.37
CA VAL A 167 13.23 15.04 -6.59
C VAL A 167 14.10 14.81 -7.82
N GLN A 168 15.29 14.21 -7.69
CA GLN A 168 16.15 13.96 -8.85
C GLN A 168 15.44 13.05 -9.87
N ASP A 169 15.66 13.26 -11.17
CA ASP A 169 14.99 12.48 -12.21
C ASP A 169 15.71 11.12 -12.42
N ARG A 170 17.02 11.08 -12.15
CA ARG A 170 17.81 9.84 -12.17
C ARG A 170 17.47 8.93 -10.98
N PRO A 171 17.65 7.59 -11.11
CA PRO A 171 17.52 6.69 -9.97
C PRO A 171 18.52 7.05 -8.86
N LEU A 172 18.11 6.96 -7.60
CA LEU A 172 19.00 7.21 -6.46
C LEU A 172 18.72 6.29 -5.27
N TRP A 173 19.81 5.77 -4.69
CA TRP A 173 19.77 5.09 -3.40
C TRP A 173 20.14 6.09 -2.30
N ILE A 174 19.14 6.63 -1.63
CA ILE A 174 19.28 7.69 -0.63
C ILE A 174 19.57 7.07 0.73
N THR A 175 20.66 7.50 1.36
CA THR A 175 21.12 7.08 2.70
C THR A 175 21.36 8.30 3.58
N PHE A 176 21.71 8.09 4.84
CA PHE A 176 21.86 9.15 5.83
C PHE A 176 23.23 9.06 6.50
N GLY A 177 23.94 10.18 6.56
CA GLY A 177 25.32 10.23 7.08
C GLY A 177 25.44 10.07 8.60
N HIS A 178 24.36 10.38 9.34
CA HIS A 178 24.28 10.26 10.79
C HIS A 178 22.80 10.21 11.22
N ASP A 179 22.57 9.92 12.51
CA ASP A 179 21.24 10.02 13.13
C ASP A 179 20.67 11.43 12.93
N MET A 180 19.41 11.53 12.54
CA MET A 180 18.79 12.84 12.29
C MET A 180 17.28 12.85 12.44
N ILE A 181 16.78 14.03 12.80
CA ILE A 181 15.37 14.38 12.80
C ILE A 181 15.16 15.38 11.66
N ILE A 182 14.39 14.97 10.66
CA ILE A 182 14.02 15.78 9.50
C ILE A 182 12.60 16.28 9.75
N ASN A 183 12.46 17.57 10.03
CA ASN A 183 11.18 18.23 10.17
C ASN A 183 10.79 18.87 8.84
N LEU A 184 9.99 18.16 8.05
CA LEU A 184 9.49 18.63 6.77
C LEU A 184 8.54 19.82 6.98
N VAL A 185 8.79 20.92 6.28
CA VAL A 185 8.00 22.16 6.39
C VAL A 185 6.85 22.22 5.40
N ASN A 186 6.75 21.22 4.52
CA ASN A 186 5.69 20.96 3.56
C ASN A 186 5.82 19.51 3.07
N GLU A 187 4.86 19.01 2.30
CA GLU A 187 4.94 17.64 1.76
C GLU A 187 6.24 17.38 1.00
N LEU A 188 6.80 16.18 1.16
CA LEU A 188 8.00 15.71 0.48
C LEU A 188 7.59 14.84 -0.71
N ILE A 189 7.65 15.41 -1.92
CA ILE A 189 7.24 14.72 -3.15
C ILE A 189 8.40 13.86 -3.66
N VAL A 190 8.20 12.54 -3.71
CA VAL A 190 9.20 11.55 -4.11
C VAL A 190 9.03 11.20 -5.59
N ASN A 191 10.10 11.34 -6.37
CA ASN A 191 10.12 10.99 -7.78
C ASN A 191 10.33 9.47 -7.98
N SER A 192 10.20 8.99 -9.22
CA SER A 192 10.37 7.57 -9.57
C SER A 192 11.80 7.07 -9.29
N ASP A 193 11.94 5.75 -9.16
CA ASP A 193 13.23 5.04 -9.08
C ASP A 193 14.07 5.51 -7.87
N LYS A 194 13.43 5.64 -6.71
CA LYS A 194 14.06 6.06 -5.44
C LYS A 194 14.04 4.94 -4.42
N THR A 195 15.14 4.82 -3.68
CA THR A 195 15.15 4.11 -2.39
C THR A 195 15.51 5.11 -1.30
N ILE A 196 14.68 5.24 -0.27
CA ILE A 196 15.02 5.96 0.96
C ILE A 196 15.35 4.90 2.02
N ASP A 197 16.62 4.76 2.35
CA ASP A 197 17.15 3.68 3.20
C ASP A 197 17.78 4.26 4.47
N GLY A 198 17.05 4.17 5.58
CA GLY A 198 17.48 4.64 6.89
C GLY A 198 18.52 3.75 7.58
N ARG A 199 18.92 2.58 7.04
CA ARG A 199 19.84 1.69 7.76
C ARG A 199 21.20 2.35 7.98
N GLY A 200 21.75 2.22 9.18
CA GLY A 200 23.03 2.83 9.56
C GLY A 200 22.89 4.13 10.33
N ALA A 201 21.67 4.68 10.41
CA ALA A 201 21.32 5.87 11.18
C ALA A 201 19.92 5.70 11.80
N GLN A 202 19.64 6.42 12.88
CA GLN A 202 18.30 6.62 13.41
C GLN A 202 17.69 7.84 12.74
N VAL A 203 16.77 7.62 11.80
CA VAL A 203 16.18 8.68 10.98
C VAL A 203 14.70 8.85 11.32
N HIS A 204 14.37 10.03 11.83
CA HIS A 204 13.01 10.45 12.12
C HIS A 204 12.55 11.46 11.08
N VAL A 205 11.39 11.22 10.46
CA VAL A 205 10.73 12.15 9.55
C VAL A 205 9.41 12.59 10.17
N MET A 206 9.22 13.89 10.31
CA MET A 206 8.04 14.50 10.93
C MET A 206 7.66 15.82 10.25
N GLY A 207 6.59 16.47 10.71
CA GLY A 207 6.15 17.76 10.19
C GLY A 207 5.24 17.62 8.99
N GLY A 208 5.75 17.19 7.84
CA GLY A 208 5.00 17.03 6.58
C GLY A 208 4.86 15.57 6.14
N GLN A 209 3.91 15.33 5.22
CA GLN A 209 3.68 14.01 4.62
C GLN A 209 4.77 13.63 3.59
N ILE A 210 5.04 12.34 3.42
CA ILE A 210 5.81 11.82 2.28
C ILE A 210 4.84 11.44 1.16
N THR A 211 4.94 12.10 0.01
CA THR A 211 4.02 11.91 -1.12
C THR A 211 4.70 11.18 -2.27
N VAL A 212 4.23 10.01 -2.67
CA VAL A 212 4.61 9.36 -3.94
C VAL A 212 3.39 9.36 -4.86
N GLN A 213 3.41 10.31 -5.80
CA GLN A 213 2.27 10.65 -6.66
C GLN A 213 2.63 10.50 -8.14
N ASN A 214 1.87 9.69 -8.86
CA ASN A 214 2.04 9.44 -10.29
C ASN A 214 3.50 9.07 -10.65
N VAL A 215 4.07 8.16 -9.86
CA VAL A 215 5.44 7.64 -10.03
C VAL A 215 5.45 6.12 -9.98
N ARG A 216 6.60 5.53 -10.23
CA ARG A 216 6.81 4.09 -10.05
C ARG A 216 8.12 3.77 -9.37
N ASN A 217 8.23 2.54 -8.88
CA ASN A 217 9.49 1.94 -8.45
C ASN A 217 10.13 2.71 -7.27
N VAL A 218 9.45 2.70 -6.12
CA VAL A 218 9.91 3.41 -4.91
C VAL A 218 10.03 2.42 -3.74
N ILE A 219 11.14 2.51 -3.00
CA ILE A 219 11.34 1.78 -1.75
C ILE A 219 11.49 2.79 -0.61
N ILE A 220 10.70 2.63 0.45
CA ILE A 220 10.83 3.41 1.69
C ILE A 220 11.15 2.41 2.79
N HIS A 221 12.37 2.48 3.34
CA HIS A 221 12.91 1.45 4.22
C HIS A 221 13.61 2.02 5.46
N ASN A 222 13.33 1.41 6.62
CA ASN A 222 14.03 1.66 7.88
C ASN A 222 13.92 3.09 8.44
N LEU A 223 12.71 3.68 8.42
CA LEU A 223 12.46 5.04 8.89
C LEU A 223 11.50 5.06 10.09
N HIS A 224 11.70 6.03 10.99
CA HIS A 224 10.68 6.46 11.94
C HIS A 224 9.87 7.61 11.31
N ILE A 225 8.55 7.45 11.17
CA ILE A 225 7.69 8.48 10.56
C ILE A 225 6.53 8.78 11.52
N HIS A 226 6.45 10.00 12.01
CA HIS A 226 5.47 10.35 13.04
C HIS A 226 5.22 11.85 13.10
N HIS A 227 4.10 12.27 13.69
CA HIS A 227 3.79 13.71 13.85
C HIS A 227 3.85 14.48 12.52
N ALA A 228 3.43 13.83 11.42
CA ALA A 228 3.05 14.55 10.21
C ALA A 228 1.77 15.33 10.49
N VAL A 229 1.71 16.57 10.03
CA VAL A 229 0.58 17.48 10.21
C VAL A 229 0.23 18.15 8.88
N PRO A 230 -0.99 18.69 8.73
CA PRO A 230 -1.37 19.42 7.53
C PRO A 230 -0.46 20.62 7.29
N HIS A 231 -0.06 20.83 6.03
CA HIS A 231 0.59 22.06 5.57
C HIS A 231 -0.17 22.63 4.40
N PHE A 232 -0.20 23.97 4.30
CA PHE A 232 -0.99 24.70 3.31
C PHE A 232 -0.55 24.49 1.85
N GLY A 233 0.61 23.87 1.62
CA GLY A 233 1.18 23.69 0.28
C GLY A 233 1.94 24.93 -0.20
N GLY A 234 1.83 25.23 -1.49
CA GLY A 234 2.59 26.29 -2.16
C GLY A 234 3.37 25.78 -3.37
N LEU A 235 4.31 26.58 -3.87
CA LEU A 235 5.19 26.14 -4.96
C LEU A 235 6.22 25.15 -4.43
N ILE A 236 6.11 23.89 -4.85
CA ILE A 236 6.98 22.79 -4.38
C ILE A 236 7.56 22.07 -5.60
N ARG A 237 8.87 21.81 -5.56
CA ARG A 237 9.56 20.98 -6.55
C ARG A 237 9.23 19.50 -6.38
N ASP A 238 8.91 18.84 -7.48
CA ASP A 238 8.60 17.40 -7.56
C ASP A 238 9.50 16.64 -8.56
N SER A 239 10.30 17.36 -9.36
CA SER A 239 11.25 16.80 -10.33
C SER A 239 12.40 17.79 -10.60
N GLU A 240 13.49 17.37 -11.26
CA GLU A 240 14.57 18.29 -11.68
C GLU A 240 14.07 19.42 -12.60
N HIS A 241 13.02 19.14 -13.36
CA HIS A 241 12.52 20.03 -14.40
C HIS A 241 11.12 20.58 -14.11
N HIS A 242 10.54 20.27 -12.95
CA HIS A 242 9.20 20.71 -12.60
C HIS A 242 9.06 21.12 -11.13
N PHE A 243 8.31 22.18 -10.91
CA PHE A 243 7.72 22.57 -9.64
C PHE A 243 6.33 23.17 -9.95
N GLY A 244 5.37 22.93 -9.07
CA GLY A 244 3.98 23.33 -9.30
C GLY A 244 3.30 23.80 -8.02
N LEU A 245 2.10 24.38 -8.17
CA LEU A 245 1.31 24.81 -7.02
C LEU A 245 0.66 23.59 -6.37
N ARG A 246 0.96 23.36 -5.10
CA ARG A 246 0.42 22.27 -4.29
C ARG A 246 -0.65 22.78 -3.36
N ALA A 247 -1.73 22.02 -3.24
CA ALA A 247 -2.80 22.27 -2.30
C ALA A 247 -2.38 21.86 -0.87
N THR A 248 -3.31 22.04 0.07
CA THR A 248 -3.12 21.56 1.45
C THR A 248 -2.94 20.04 1.46
N SER A 249 -1.97 19.59 2.26
CA SER A 249 -1.76 18.18 2.59
C SER A 249 -2.55 17.83 3.86
N ASP A 250 -3.03 16.58 3.95
CA ASP A 250 -3.86 16.14 5.08
C ASP A 250 -3.03 15.80 6.34
N GLY A 251 -1.71 15.63 6.17
CA GLY A 251 -0.81 15.25 7.27
C GLY A 251 -0.72 13.75 7.49
N ASP A 252 -0.81 12.97 6.41
CA ASP A 252 -0.49 11.55 6.41
C ASP A 252 0.99 11.29 6.71
N GLY A 253 1.33 10.08 7.18
CA GLY A 253 2.74 9.65 7.19
C GLY A 253 3.28 9.47 5.77
N ILE A 254 2.66 8.58 4.99
CA ILE A 254 3.00 8.27 3.59
C ILE A 254 1.72 8.27 2.74
N SER A 255 1.72 9.01 1.63
CA SER A 255 0.63 9.06 0.67
C SER A 255 1.03 8.50 -0.71
N VAL A 256 0.38 7.37 -1.00
CA VAL A 256 0.27 6.47 -2.16
C VAL A 256 -0.63 6.85 -3.34
N MET A 257 -0.32 7.81 -4.21
CA MET A 257 -1.31 8.26 -5.22
C MET A 257 -0.93 7.88 -6.65
N GLY A 258 -1.81 7.19 -7.37
CA GLY A 258 -1.67 6.88 -8.79
C GLY A 258 -0.36 6.19 -9.17
N SER A 259 0.25 5.43 -8.26
CA SER A 259 1.62 4.92 -8.39
C SER A 259 1.71 3.39 -8.35
N SER A 260 2.82 2.82 -8.83
CA SER A 260 3.01 1.36 -8.84
C SER A 260 4.41 0.88 -8.53
N ASN A 261 4.52 -0.39 -8.12
CA ASN A 261 5.77 -1.02 -7.70
C ASN A 261 6.40 -0.25 -6.53
N VAL A 262 5.66 -0.15 -5.43
CA VAL A 262 6.09 0.52 -4.20
C VAL A 262 6.26 -0.50 -3.08
N TRP A 263 7.38 -0.40 -2.36
CA TRP A 263 7.65 -1.24 -1.20
C TRP A 263 7.96 -0.39 0.03
N ILE A 264 7.11 -0.51 1.05
CA ILE A 264 7.26 0.17 2.33
C ILE A 264 7.66 -0.91 3.35
N ASP A 265 8.87 -0.83 3.90
CA ASP A 265 9.46 -1.92 4.68
C ASP A 265 10.17 -1.41 5.93
N HIS A 266 10.05 -2.12 7.05
CA HIS A 266 10.73 -1.74 8.30
C HIS A 266 10.49 -0.27 8.71
N VAL A 267 9.26 0.23 8.56
CA VAL A 267 8.89 1.57 9.05
C VAL A 267 8.32 1.50 10.47
N SER A 268 8.64 2.49 11.29
CA SER A 268 8.04 2.67 12.62
C SER A 268 7.16 3.92 12.62
N MET A 269 5.84 3.76 12.73
CA MET A 269 4.90 4.87 12.51
C MET A 269 3.87 5.05 13.63
N PHE A 270 3.58 6.30 13.99
CA PHE A 270 2.60 6.69 15.03
C PHE A 270 2.24 8.19 14.99
N ASN A 271 1.12 8.58 15.59
CA ASN A 271 0.73 9.99 15.83
C ASN A 271 0.84 10.92 14.61
N CYS A 272 0.40 10.52 13.41
CA CYS A 272 0.18 11.49 12.33
C CYS A 272 -1.18 12.21 12.53
N ALA A 273 -1.44 13.27 11.77
CA ALA A 273 -2.69 14.03 11.90
C ALA A 273 -3.89 13.32 11.26
N ASP A 274 -3.70 12.70 10.09
CA ASP A 274 -4.74 11.89 9.43
C ASP A 274 -4.37 10.40 9.35
N GLY A 275 -3.93 9.89 8.19
CA GLY A 275 -3.50 8.51 7.99
C GLY A 275 -2.05 8.22 8.40
N LEU A 276 -1.68 6.96 8.67
CA LEU A 276 -0.25 6.57 8.62
C LEU A 276 0.16 6.28 7.18
N ILE A 277 -0.57 5.41 6.48
CA ILE A 277 -0.31 5.08 5.07
C ILE A 277 -1.62 5.09 4.29
N ASP A 278 -1.73 6.00 3.34
CA ASP A 278 -2.86 6.08 2.43
C ASP A 278 -2.42 5.65 1.03
N VAL A 279 -3.22 4.81 0.37
CA VAL A 279 -2.98 4.32 -0.99
C VAL A 279 -4.24 4.47 -1.80
N THR A 280 -4.20 5.31 -2.83
CA THR A 280 -5.38 5.75 -3.56
C THR A 280 -5.08 5.93 -5.06
N ASP A 281 -6.11 6.34 -5.78
CA ASP A 281 -6.00 6.94 -7.10
C ASP A 281 -5.53 5.97 -8.22
N GLY A 282 -5.87 4.68 -8.08
CA GLY A 282 -5.46 3.64 -9.02
C GLY A 282 -4.04 3.13 -8.80
N SER A 283 -3.50 3.31 -7.58
CA SER A 283 -2.22 2.71 -7.19
C SER A 283 -2.32 1.18 -7.10
N THR A 284 -1.24 0.48 -7.46
CA THR A 284 -1.21 -1.01 -7.45
C THR A 284 0.21 -1.57 -7.38
N ALA A 285 0.35 -2.90 -7.24
CA ALA A 285 1.64 -3.58 -7.10
C ALA A 285 2.44 -3.05 -5.89
N ILE A 286 1.85 -3.17 -4.70
CA ILE A 286 2.41 -2.60 -3.46
C ILE A 286 2.63 -3.70 -2.42
N THR A 287 3.69 -3.56 -1.64
CA THR A 287 3.90 -4.37 -0.44
C THR A 287 4.26 -3.49 0.74
N ILE A 288 3.59 -3.74 1.86
CA ILE A 288 3.84 -3.08 3.14
C ILE A 288 4.25 -4.19 4.11
N SER A 289 5.53 -4.20 4.49
CA SER A 289 6.11 -5.28 5.27
C SER A 289 6.94 -4.85 6.46
N ASN A 290 7.07 -5.75 7.43
CA ASN A 290 7.95 -5.59 8.59
C ASN A 290 7.76 -4.25 9.35
N GLY A 291 6.62 -3.59 9.23
CA GLY A 291 6.34 -2.31 9.87
C GLY A 291 5.88 -2.46 11.31
N HIS A 292 6.10 -1.42 12.12
CA HIS A 292 5.59 -1.32 13.48
C HIS A 292 4.72 -0.08 13.63
N PHE A 293 3.43 -0.29 13.90
CA PHE A 293 2.42 0.75 13.97
C PHE A 293 1.85 0.82 15.38
N THR A 294 1.76 2.02 15.97
CA THR A 294 1.17 2.20 17.32
C THR A 294 0.49 3.56 17.45
N LYS A 295 -0.35 3.72 18.48
CA LYS A 295 -0.90 5.03 18.91
C LYS A 295 -1.41 5.89 17.74
N HIS A 296 -2.46 5.44 17.07
CA HIS A 296 -3.00 6.14 15.90
C HIS A 296 -4.43 5.70 15.60
N ASP A 297 -5.27 6.58 15.09
CA ASP A 297 -6.66 6.23 14.75
C ASP A 297 -6.74 5.55 13.38
N HIS A 298 -6.47 6.32 12.32
CA HIS A 298 -6.59 5.90 10.93
C HIS A 298 -5.27 5.32 10.41
N VAL A 299 -5.08 4.00 10.50
CA VAL A 299 -3.76 3.39 10.23
C VAL A 299 -3.43 3.31 8.73
N MET A 300 -4.20 2.53 7.97
CA MET A 300 -3.96 2.28 6.55
C MET A 300 -5.26 2.37 5.74
N LEU A 301 -5.35 3.31 4.81
CA LEU A 301 -6.49 3.46 3.90
C LEU A 301 -6.12 3.03 2.47
N PHE A 302 -6.79 2.03 1.94
CA PHE A 302 -6.61 1.55 0.57
C PHE A 302 -7.87 1.82 -0.26
N GLY A 303 -7.76 2.81 -1.15
CA GLY A 303 -8.83 3.41 -1.94
C GLY A 303 -9.55 4.51 -1.16
N GLY A 304 -9.48 5.77 -1.61
CA GLY A 304 -9.90 6.95 -0.83
C GLY A 304 -11.40 7.26 -0.91
N SER A 305 -12.09 6.83 -1.96
CA SER A 305 -13.47 7.24 -2.24
C SER A 305 -14.34 6.06 -2.70
N ASN A 306 -15.62 6.10 -2.33
CA ASN A 306 -16.63 5.14 -2.80
C ASN A 306 -17.04 5.36 -4.27
N GLY A 307 -16.66 6.47 -4.89
CA GLY A 307 -16.96 6.78 -6.29
C GLY A 307 -15.80 6.47 -7.25
N LEU A 308 -14.63 6.10 -6.74
CA LEU A 308 -13.39 6.06 -7.51
C LEU A 308 -13.09 4.65 -8.03
N SER A 309 -13.87 4.20 -9.01
CA SER A 309 -13.76 2.83 -9.54
C SER A 309 -12.40 2.49 -10.20
N LYS A 310 -11.52 3.48 -10.44
CA LYS A 310 -10.15 3.23 -10.90
C LYS A 310 -9.32 2.44 -9.87
N ASP A 311 -9.71 2.43 -8.60
CA ASP A 311 -9.07 1.60 -7.55
C ASP A 311 -9.32 0.09 -7.70
N LYS A 312 -10.12 -0.37 -8.67
CA LYS A 312 -10.31 -1.80 -8.96
C LYS A 312 -9.02 -2.54 -9.33
N ILE A 313 -8.02 -1.83 -9.84
CA ILE A 313 -6.73 -2.44 -10.17
C ILE A 313 -5.82 -2.60 -8.95
N MET A 314 -6.20 -2.08 -7.78
CA MET A 314 -5.35 -2.06 -6.60
C MET A 314 -5.03 -3.48 -6.12
N GLN A 315 -3.75 -3.78 -5.93
CA GLN A 315 -3.26 -5.05 -5.43
C GLN A 315 -2.16 -4.80 -4.41
N ILE A 316 -2.40 -5.20 -3.16
CA ILE A 316 -1.50 -4.89 -2.03
C ILE A 316 -1.30 -6.13 -1.16
N THR A 317 -0.03 -6.38 -0.81
CA THR A 317 0.35 -7.35 0.22
C THR A 317 0.70 -6.62 1.51
N VAL A 318 0.06 -6.99 2.62
CA VAL A 318 0.36 -6.50 3.97
C VAL A 318 0.90 -7.68 4.77
N ALA A 319 2.20 -7.68 5.06
CA ALA A 319 2.85 -8.86 5.66
C ALA A 319 3.87 -8.58 6.76
N PHE A 320 3.95 -9.46 7.75
CA PHE A 320 4.95 -9.40 8.82
C PHE A 320 4.94 -8.09 9.64
N ASN A 321 3.85 -7.33 9.60
CA ASN A 321 3.72 -6.11 10.38
C ASN A 321 3.29 -6.43 11.81
N HIS A 322 3.73 -5.60 12.75
CA HIS A 322 3.19 -5.55 14.10
C HIS A 322 2.30 -4.31 14.25
N PHE A 323 1.00 -4.57 14.37
CA PHE A 323 -0.02 -3.59 14.73
C PHE A 323 -0.17 -3.59 16.25
N GLY A 324 0.58 -2.70 16.90
CA GLY A 324 0.70 -2.63 18.34
C GLY A 324 -0.44 -1.86 19.01
N LYS A 325 -0.24 -1.55 20.29
CA LYS A 325 -1.28 -0.95 21.14
C LYS A 325 -1.59 0.50 20.76
N GLY A 326 -2.83 0.89 21.04
CA GLY A 326 -3.32 2.26 20.83
C GLY A 326 -3.71 2.53 19.39
N LEU A 327 -3.84 1.49 18.55
CA LEU A 327 -4.42 1.61 17.22
C LEU A 327 -5.95 1.50 17.32
N VAL A 328 -6.68 2.37 16.61
CA VAL A 328 -8.15 2.34 16.63
C VAL A 328 -8.69 1.46 15.51
N GLN A 329 -8.32 1.73 14.26
CA GLN A 329 -8.92 1.10 13.09
C GLN A 329 -8.03 1.10 11.84
N ARG A 330 -8.56 0.51 10.74
CA ARG A 330 -7.99 0.54 9.39
C ARG A 330 -6.63 -0.17 9.27
N MET A 331 -6.53 -1.44 9.64
CA MET A 331 -5.30 -2.24 9.55
C MET A 331 -5.43 -3.49 8.62
N PRO A 332 -5.83 -3.35 7.34
CA PRO A 332 -6.17 -2.12 6.61
C PRO A 332 -7.68 -1.84 6.51
N ARG A 333 -8.06 -0.67 5.98
CA ARG A 333 -9.40 -0.42 5.42
C ARG A 333 -9.33 -0.38 3.90
N CYS A 334 -10.07 -1.26 3.23
CA CYS A 334 -9.95 -1.53 1.80
C CYS A 334 -11.17 -1.11 0.97
N ARG A 335 -10.95 -0.74 -0.28
CA ARG A 335 -11.99 -0.57 -1.31
C ARG A 335 -11.59 -1.19 -2.64
N TYR A 336 -12.56 -1.80 -3.31
CA TYR A 336 -12.45 -2.42 -4.64
C TYR A 336 -11.44 -3.56 -4.82
N GLY A 337 -10.14 -3.29 -4.74
CA GLY A 337 -9.06 -4.15 -5.20
C GLY A 337 -8.88 -5.50 -4.48
N PHE A 338 -7.70 -6.08 -4.63
CA PHE A 338 -7.30 -7.37 -4.04
C PHE A 338 -6.23 -7.17 -2.97
N PHE A 339 -6.47 -7.72 -1.78
CA PHE A 339 -5.63 -7.49 -0.61
C PHE A 339 -5.25 -8.81 0.04
N HIS A 340 -3.94 -9.10 0.06
CA HIS A 340 -3.38 -10.24 0.78
C HIS A 340 -2.85 -9.76 2.13
N VAL A 341 -3.54 -10.10 3.22
CA VAL A 341 -3.19 -9.72 4.59
C VAL A 341 -2.65 -10.96 5.30
N VAL A 342 -1.33 -11.05 5.47
CA VAL A 342 -0.69 -12.32 5.82
C VAL A 342 0.36 -12.22 6.91
N ASN A 343 0.32 -13.12 7.88
CA ASN A 343 1.32 -13.23 8.95
C ASN A 343 1.63 -11.91 9.70
N ASN A 344 0.62 -11.08 9.97
CA ASN A 344 0.73 -9.88 10.80
C ASN A 344 0.29 -10.15 12.25
N ASP A 345 0.90 -9.47 13.23
CA ASP A 345 0.51 -9.54 14.66
C ASP A 345 -0.31 -8.30 15.05
N TYR A 346 -1.55 -8.52 15.50
CA TYR A 346 -2.48 -7.48 15.93
C TYR A 346 -2.69 -7.54 17.43
N THR A 347 -2.40 -6.43 18.11
CA THR A 347 -2.51 -6.30 19.55
C THR A 347 -3.40 -5.12 19.95
N HIS A 348 -4.61 -5.43 20.41
CA HIS A 348 -5.52 -4.51 21.10
C HIS A 348 -5.96 -3.31 20.23
N TRP A 349 -6.66 -3.58 19.13
CA TRP A 349 -7.39 -2.55 18.38
C TRP A 349 -8.56 -1.99 19.21
N LEU A 350 -8.96 -0.74 18.93
CA LEU A 350 -9.98 -0.01 19.68
C LEU A 350 -11.27 0.26 18.89
N MET A 351 -11.44 -0.37 17.73
CA MET A 351 -12.69 -0.36 16.96
C MET A 351 -12.85 -1.60 16.08
N TYR A 352 -11.97 -1.77 15.08
CA TYR A 352 -11.82 -2.99 14.28
C TYR A 352 -10.38 -3.11 13.77
N ALA A 353 -9.95 -4.28 13.33
CA ALA A 353 -8.64 -4.44 12.70
C ALA A 353 -8.75 -4.27 11.18
N ILE A 354 -9.51 -5.14 10.51
CA ILE A 354 -9.61 -5.18 9.04
C ILE A 354 -10.99 -4.67 8.63
N GLY A 355 -11.07 -3.76 7.66
CA GLY A 355 -12.36 -3.22 7.23
C GLY A 355 -12.42 -2.86 5.75
N GLY A 356 -13.57 -2.38 5.32
CA GLY A 356 -13.72 -1.97 3.92
C GLY A 356 -15.14 -1.62 3.47
N ASN A 357 -15.19 -1.11 2.24
CA ASN A 357 -16.36 -0.68 1.49
C ASN A 357 -16.18 -1.05 0.00
N MET A 358 -17.26 -1.08 -0.80
CA MET A 358 -17.17 -1.23 -2.26
C MET A 358 -16.52 -2.54 -2.73
N ASN A 359 -16.90 -3.66 -2.12
CA ASN A 359 -16.54 -5.02 -2.55
C ASN A 359 -15.02 -5.29 -2.74
N PRO A 360 -14.16 -4.99 -1.74
CA PRO A 360 -12.76 -5.41 -1.80
C PRO A 360 -12.66 -6.92 -1.61
N THR A 361 -11.70 -7.54 -2.28
CA THR A 361 -11.31 -8.93 -2.01
C THR A 361 -10.22 -8.92 -0.94
N ILE A 362 -10.51 -9.47 0.24
CA ILE A 362 -9.58 -9.52 1.36
C ILE A 362 -9.32 -10.98 1.73
N ILE A 363 -8.08 -11.42 1.54
CA ILE A 363 -7.62 -12.75 1.91
C ILE A 363 -6.69 -12.60 3.12
N SER A 364 -7.22 -12.95 4.31
CA SER A 364 -6.51 -12.97 5.58
C SER A 364 -5.93 -14.37 5.82
N GLN A 365 -4.60 -14.50 5.89
CA GLN A 365 -3.96 -15.80 6.10
C GLN A 365 -2.90 -15.76 7.21
N GLY A 366 -2.98 -16.69 8.16
CA GLY A 366 -1.93 -16.91 9.14
C GLY A 366 -1.62 -15.71 10.03
N ASN A 367 -2.53 -14.77 10.22
CA ASN A 367 -2.38 -13.63 11.12
C ASN A 367 -2.65 -14.04 12.56
N ARG A 368 -2.26 -13.17 13.50
CA ARG A 368 -2.52 -13.36 14.92
C ARG A 368 -3.26 -12.16 15.48
N PHE A 369 -4.49 -12.38 15.96
CA PHE A 369 -5.36 -11.33 16.49
C PHE A 369 -5.55 -11.49 17.99
N ARG A 370 -5.09 -10.52 18.78
CA ARG A 370 -5.42 -10.40 20.20
C ARG A 370 -6.30 -9.18 20.42
N ALA A 371 -7.59 -9.41 20.63
CA ALA A 371 -8.53 -8.36 21.01
C ALA A 371 -8.20 -7.79 22.39
N VAL A 372 -8.60 -6.54 22.63
CA VAL A 372 -8.62 -5.91 23.95
C VAL A 372 -9.70 -6.56 24.85
N ASP A 373 -9.58 -6.40 26.17
CA ASP A 373 -10.57 -6.88 27.17
C ASP A 373 -11.86 -6.02 27.18
N ASP A 374 -12.47 -5.83 26.00
CA ASP A 374 -13.75 -5.15 25.80
C ASP A 374 -14.60 -5.96 24.82
N ILE A 375 -15.86 -6.19 25.15
CA ILE A 375 -16.79 -6.97 24.33
C ILE A 375 -17.12 -6.30 22.99
N ASN A 376 -17.01 -4.98 22.91
CA ASN A 376 -17.34 -4.21 21.71
C ASN A 376 -16.25 -4.31 20.61
N TYR A 377 -15.07 -4.81 20.95
CA TYR A 377 -13.89 -4.84 20.06
C TYR A 377 -13.40 -6.26 19.80
N LYS A 378 -14.30 -7.24 19.76
CA LYS A 378 -13.99 -8.65 19.50
C LYS A 378 -14.00 -8.99 18.01
N GLU A 379 -14.88 -8.38 17.23
CA GLU A 379 -14.90 -8.60 15.79
C GLU A 379 -13.67 -7.95 15.16
N VAL A 380 -12.87 -8.75 14.45
CA VAL A 380 -11.70 -8.29 13.67
C VAL A 380 -12.14 -7.44 12.49
N THR A 381 -13.27 -7.81 11.90
CA THR A 381 -13.78 -7.28 10.63
C THR A 381 -14.80 -6.16 10.78
N LYS A 382 -14.79 -5.17 9.88
CA LYS A 382 -15.89 -4.21 9.76
C LYS A 382 -16.23 -3.87 8.31
N ARG A 383 -17.46 -4.19 7.89
CA ARG A 383 -18.03 -3.69 6.63
C ARG A 383 -18.67 -2.35 6.91
N GLU A 384 -17.97 -1.29 6.54
CA GLU A 384 -18.34 0.07 6.89
C GLU A 384 -19.63 0.48 6.17
N TYR A 385 -20.68 0.88 6.91
CA TYR A 385 -21.95 1.37 6.35
C TYR A 385 -22.62 0.49 5.27
N THR A 386 -22.32 -0.82 5.23
CA THR A 386 -22.84 -1.72 4.21
C THR A 386 -23.74 -2.79 4.83
N PRO A 387 -24.99 -2.95 4.36
CA PRO A 387 -25.90 -3.97 4.88
C PRO A 387 -25.48 -5.39 4.45
N TYR A 388 -25.84 -6.40 5.25
CA TYR A 388 -25.55 -7.81 4.97
C TYR A 388 -26.03 -8.27 3.59
N SER A 389 -27.18 -7.75 3.12
CA SER A 389 -27.72 -8.06 1.80
C SER A 389 -26.76 -7.76 0.66
N GLU A 390 -25.84 -6.81 0.86
CA GLU A 390 -24.82 -6.42 -0.10
C GLU A 390 -23.49 -7.15 0.17
N TYR A 391 -22.94 -7.04 1.39
CA TYR A 391 -21.59 -7.56 1.65
C TYR A 391 -21.50 -9.07 1.72
N LYS A 392 -22.61 -9.81 1.85
CA LYS A 392 -22.60 -11.29 1.85
C LYS A 392 -21.90 -11.90 0.63
N ASN A 393 -21.84 -11.15 -0.47
CA ASN A 393 -21.20 -11.56 -1.73
C ASN A 393 -19.73 -11.13 -1.83
N TRP A 394 -19.21 -10.34 -0.89
CA TRP A 394 -17.83 -9.86 -0.90
C TRP A 394 -16.88 -10.97 -0.44
N VAL A 395 -15.75 -11.12 -1.10
CA VAL A 395 -14.78 -12.19 -0.81
C VAL A 395 -13.87 -11.78 0.34
N TRP A 396 -14.29 -12.06 1.57
CA TRP A 396 -13.48 -11.84 2.78
C TRP A 396 -13.27 -13.18 3.45
N LYS A 397 -12.05 -13.69 3.35
CA LYS A 397 -11.67 -15.04 3.80
C LYS A 397 -10.62 -14.98 4.89
N SER A 398 -10.71 -15.90 5.84
CA SER A 398 -9.75 -16.12 6.91
C SER A 398 -9.26 -17.57 6.87
N GLN A 399 -7.93 -17.77 6.82
CA GLN A 399 -7.33 -19.10 6.81
C GLN A 399 -6.16 -19.15 7.79
N ASP A 400 -6.12 -20.15 8.68
CA ASP A 400 -5.03 -20.38 9.63
C ASP A 400 -4.71 -19.18 10.55
N ASP A 401 -5.64 -18.23 10.67
CA ASP A 401 -5.56 -17.10 11.60
C ASP A 401 -5.74 -17.59 13.06
N VAL A 402 -5.01 -16.97 13.98
CA VAL A 402 -5.10 -17.27 15.41
C VAL A 402 -5.83 -16.15 16.14
N PHE A 403 -6.98 -16.48 16.72
CA PHE A 403 -7.78 -15.55 17.48
C PHE A 403 -7.60 -15.74 18.98
N LEU A 404 -7.36 -14.64 19.69
CA LEU A 404 -7.08 -14.62 21.11
C LEU A 404 -7.98 -13.62 21.80
N ASN A 405 -8.31 -13.92 23.06
CA ASN A 405 -9.17 -13.07 23.88
C ASN A 405 -10.55 -12.80 23.27
N GLY A 406 -11.17 -13.84 22.72
CA GLY A 406 -12.51 -13.76 22.11
C GLY A 406 -12.56 -13.04 20.77
N ALA A 407 -11.42 -12.72 20.15
CA ALA A 407 -11.39 -12.23 18.78
C ALA A 407 -12.07 -13.22 17.82
N PHE A 408 -12.68 -12.73 16.75
CA PHE A 408 -13.19 -13.58 15.67
C PHE A 408 -13.22 -12.80 14.35
N PHE A 409 -13.16 -13.53 13.23
CA PHE A 409 -13.31 -13.00 11.88
C PHE A 409 -14.66 -13.42 11.31
N ASN A 410 -15.46 -12.45 10.86
CA ASN A 410 -16.73 -12.72 10.21
C ASN A 410 -16.48 -12.84 8.70
N GLU A 411 -16.56 -14.03 8.11
CA GLU A 411 -16.28 -14.25 6.69
C GLU A 411 -17.48 -13.94 5.78
N SER A 412 -17.25 -13.76 4.47
CA SER A 412 -18.31 -13.60 3.47
C SER A 412 -17.90 -14.15 2.09
N GLY A 413 -18.85 -14.21 1.14
CA GLY A 413 -18.58 -14.57 -0.27
C GLY A 413 -19.23 -15.86 -0.77
N GLY A 414 -20.44 -16.23 -0.29
CA GLY A 414 -21.13 -17.48 -0.68
C GLY A 414 -21.61 -17.54 -2.15
N MET A 415 -21.55 -18.74 -2.74
CA MET A 415 -21.88 -19.15 -4.14
C MET A 415 -21.00 -18.64 -5.32
N ASN A 416 -20.13 -17.64 -5.14
CA ASN A 416 -19.00 -17.41 -6.07
C ASN A 416 -17.77 -18.31 -5.76
N GLU A 417 -18.02 -19.35 -4.95
CA GLU A 417 -17.07 -20.31 -4.40
C GLU A 417 -16.23 -21.04 -5.46
N ARG A 418 -16.61 -21.07 -6.75
CA ARG A 418 -15.90 -21.86 -7.76
C ARG A 418 -14.62 -21.26 -8.34
N VAL A 419 -14.22 -20.02 -8.02
CA VAL A 419 -12.97 -19.43 -8.56
C VAL A 419 -11.80 -19.46 -7.57
N PHE A 420 -12.08 -19.59 -6.26
CA PHE A 420 -11.06 -19.48 -5.20
C PHE A 420 -11.32 -20.46 -4.05
N ASP A 421 -11.85 -21.64 -4.33
CA ASP A 421 -11.99 -22.69 -3.33
C ASP A 421 -10.61 -23.04 -2.74
N GLN A 422 -10.60 -23.56 -1.50
CA GLN A 422 -9.40 -23.91 -0.70
C GLN A 422 -8.34 -24.74 -1.45
N LEU A 423 -8.68 -25.34 -2.59
CA LEU A 423 -7.78 -26.11 -3.46
C LEU A 423 -6.74 -25.25 -4.18
N ASP A 424 -7.03 -23.95 -4.41
CA ASP A 424 -6.08 -23.06 -5.07
C ASP A 424 -5.23 -22.25 -4.08
N PHE A 425 -5.54 -22.25 -2.78
CA PHE A 425 -4.77 -21.47 -1.80
C PHE A 425 -3.72 -22.34 -1.12
N ILE A 426 -2.47 -21.92 -1.24
CA ILE A 426 -1.40 -22.44 -0.40
C ILE A 426 -1.54 -21.78 0.96
N SER A 427 -1.78 -22.57 2.01
CA SER A 427 -1.84 -22.07 3.39
C SER A 427 -0.62 -21.20 3.69
N ALA A 428 -0.83 -20.03 4.28
CA ALA A 428 0.27 -19.29 4.89
C ALA A 428 0.84 -20.07 6.08
N LYS A 429 1.97 -19.61 6.66
CA LYS A 429 2.38 -20.15 7.96
C LYS A 429 1.31 -19.84 9.00
N SER A 430 1.02 -20.79 9.88
CA SER A 430 0.01 -20.61 10.93
C SER A 430 0.29 -19.35 11.76
N GLY A 431 -0.79 -18.68 12.19
CA GLY A 431 -0.74 -17.52 13.10
C GLY A 431 0.01 -17.75 14.41
N HIS A 432 0.28 -19.01 14.78
CA HIS A 432 1.11 -19.35 15.93
C HIS A 432 2.59 -18.94 15.75
N HIS A 433 3.10 -18.87 14.52
CA HIS A 433 4.47 -18.45 14.21
C HIS A 433 4.63 -16.93 14.03
N VAL A 434 3.54 -16.18 14.02
CA VAL A 434 3.57 -14.73 13.77
C VAL A 434 4.43 -13.97 14.78
N GLY A 435 4.45 -14.41 16.05
CA GLY A 435 5.30 -13.78 17.06
C GLY A 435 6.80 -13.89 16.76
N GLU A 436 7.22 -14.92 16.02
CA GLU A 436 8.59 -15.07 15.51
C GLU A 436 8.77 -14.27 14.21
N LEU A 437 7.87 -14.44 13.24
CA LEU A 437 7.91 -13.76 11.94
C LEU A 437 7.97 -12.23 12.04
N THR A 438 7.35 -11.66 13.08
CA THR A 438 7.23 -10.20 13.31
C THR A 438 8.14 -9.70 14.43
N GLN A 439 9.02 -10.55 14.98
CA GLN A 439 9.84 -10.23 16.15
C GLN A 439 10.65 -8.92 16.01
N PHE A 440 11.10 -8.63 14.78
CA PHE A 440 11.93 -7.48 14.46
C PHE A 440 11.22 -6.42 13.60
N SER A 441 9.89 -6.37 13.66
CA SER A 441 9.10 -5.35 12.98
C SER A 441 9.47 -3.92 13.45
N GLY A 442 9.36 -2.96 12.54
CA GLY A 442 9.71 -1.56 12.74
C GLY A 442 11.10 -1.22 12.23
N ALA A 443 11.45 0.05 12.30
CA ALA A 443 12.81 0.51 11.99
C ALA A 443 13.85 -0.18 12.88
N LEU A 444 14.87 -0.71 12.23
CA LEU A 444 15.98 -1.46 12.80
C LEU A 444 17.12 -0.54 13.20
N ASN A 445 17.83 -0.93 14.25
CA ASN A 445 19.06 -0.25 14.71
C ASN A 445 20.31 -0.81 14.00
N CYS A 446 20.30 -0.84 12.66
CA CYS A 446 21.45 -1.31 11.88
C CYS A 446 22.68 -0.42 12.13
N ARG A 447 23.85 -1.04 12.33
CA ARG A 447 25.14 -0.32 12.45
C ARG A 447 26.13 -0.85 11.43
N VAL A 448 26.86 0.05 10.78
CA VAL A 448 27.88 -0.31 9.78
C VAL A 448 28.92 -1.23 10.42
N GLY A 449 29.31 -2.30 9.72
CA GLY A 449 30.25 -3.32 10.20
C GLY A 449 29.67 -4.30 11.22
N LYS A 450 28.39 -4.16 11.60
CA LYS A 450 27.66 -5.13 12.43
C LYS A 450 26.55 -5.76 11.63
N LYS A 451 26.19 -6.99 11.98
CA LYS A 451 24.97 -7.64 11.48
C LYS A 451 23.76 -6.78 11.89
N CYS A 452 22.94 -6.42 10.91
CA CYS A 452 21.58 -5.94 11.14
C CYS A 452 20.63 -7.12 10.95
#